data_AF-A0A962GAM1-F1
#
_entry.id   AF-A0A962GAM1-F1
#
_cell.length_a   1.000
_cell.length_b   1.000
_cell.length_c   1.000
_cell.angle_alpha   90.00
_cell.angle_beta   90.00
_cell.angle_gamma   90.00
#
_symmetry.space_group_name_H-M   'P 1'
#
loop_
_entity.id
_entity.type
_entity.pdbx_description
1 polymer ?
#
loop_
_entity_poly.entity_id
_entity_poly.type
_entity_poly.pdbx_seq_one_letter_code
_entity_poly.pdbx_strand_id
1 'polypeptide(L)'
;MSRHAFEVSLIEGRHNEMAKWVGEWQGTTRVWLEPGKLGDEAPIRDRIRSSLGGRCLVHEYETRFMGEPEQGSALLTWHIDRQCHECA
;
A
#
# COMPACT_ATOMS: atom_id res chain seq x y z
N MET A 1 19.35 -0.55 9.91
CA MET A 1 19.62 0.07 8.60
C MET A 1 20.64 1.19 8.72
N SER A 2 21.76 1.10 7.99
CA SER A 2 22.72 2.21 7.91
C SER A 2 22.17 3.35 7.06
N ARG A 3 22.57 4.59 7.36
CA ARG A 3 22.16 5.78 6.60
C ARG A 3 22.52 5.66 5.11
N HIS A 4 23.72 5.19 4.82
CA HIS A 4 24.20 5.02 3.45
C HIS A 4 23.37 4.01 2.64
N ALA A 5 23.03 2.85 3.23
CA ALA A 5 22.21 1.85 2.53
C ALA A 5 20.82 2.38 2.19
N PHE A 6 20.26 3.22 3.05
CA PHE A 6 18.99 3.90 2.78
C PHE A 6 19.10 4.92 1.64
N GLU A 7 20.14 5.76 1.64
CA GLU A 7 20.38 6.75 0.59
C GLU A 7 20.53 6.09 -0.79
N VAL A 8 21.28 4.99 -0.88
CA VAL A 8 21.37 4.17 -2.11
C VAL A 8 20.00 3.63 -2.50
N SER A 9 19.25 3.09 -1.53
CA SER A 9 17.93 2.53 -1.80
C SER A 9 16.90 3.55 -2.30
N LEU A 10 17.03 4.83 -1.93
CA LEU A 10 16.16 5.91 -2.43
C LEU A 10 16.45 6.26 -3.89
N ILE A 11 17.71 6.13 -4.32
CA ILE A 11 18.15 6.51 -5.67
C ILE A 11 17.86 5.38 -6.66
N GLU A 12 18.21 4.14 -6.31
CA GLU A 12 18.21 3.02 -7.25
C GLU A 12 17.72 1.69 -6.67
N GLY A 13 17.23 1.69 -5.43
CA GLY A 13 16.74 0.46 -4.77
C GLY A 13 15.22 0.41 -4.57
N ARG A 14 14.78 -0.43 -3.62
CA ARG A 14 13.35 -0.70 -3.38
C ARG A 14 12.54 0.53 -2.99
N HIS A 15 13.10 1.47 -2.22
CA HIS A 15 12.41 2.72 -1.90
C HIS A 15 12.17 3.59 -3.14
N ASN A 16 13.08 3.58 -4.13
CA ASN A 16 12.86 4.23 -5.42
C ASN A 16 11.68 3.61 -6.18
N GLU A 17 11.61 2.28 -6.21
CA GLU A 17 10.52 1.55 -6.86
C GLU A 17 9.17 1.81 -6.19
N MET A 18 9.13 1.76 -4.86
CA MET A 18 7.94 2.06 -4.06
C MET A 18 7.46 3.49 -4.28
N ALA A 19 8.36 4.47 -4.45
CA ALA A 19 7.98 5.85 -4.73
C ALA A 19 7.12 6.00 -6.00
N LYS A 20 7.19 5.04 -6.95
CA LYS A 20 6.36 5.03 -8.17
C LYS A 20 4.90 4.66 -7.90
N TRP A 21 4.56 4.16 -6.71
CA TRP A 21 3.18 3.83 -6.32
C TRP A 21 2.40 5.06 -5.86
N VAL A 22 3.10 6.17 -5.56
CA VAL A 22 2.49 7.42 -5.12
C VAL A 22 1.52 7.94 -6.18
N GLY A 23 0.29 8.22 -5.77
CA GLY A 23 -0.76 8.67 -6.66
C GLY A 23 -2.15 8.43 -6.09
N GLU A 24 -3.14 8.83 -6.88
CA GLU A 24 -4.55 8.51 -6.65
C GLU A 24 -4.91 7.30 -7.51
N TRP A 25 -5.59 6.32 -6.91
CA TRP A 25 -5.97 5.08 -7.57
C TRP A 25 -7.49 4.85 -7.45
N GLN A 26 -8.02 4.12 -8.42
CA GLN A 26 -9.42 3.70 -8.44
C GLN A 26 -9.52 2.27 -8.95
N GLY A 27 -10.45 1.51 -8.41
CA GLY A 27 -10.62 0.12 -8.81
C GLY A 27 -11.90 -0.51 -8.28
N THR A 28 -11.88 -1.82 -8.17
CA THR A 28 -13.00 -2.63 -7.67
C THR A 28 -12.48 -3.71 -6.73
N THR A 29 -12.99 -3.72 -5.49
CA THR A 29 -12.79 -4.81 -4.54
C THR A 29 -13.77 -5.93 -4.82
N ARG A 30 -13.34 -7.16 -4.64
CA ARG A 30 -14.18 -8.36 -4.74
C ARG A 30 -13.83 -9.31 -3.62
N VAL A 31 -14.84 -9.81 -2.92
CA VAL A 31 -14.67 -10.70 -1.78
C VAL A 31 -15.29 -12.06 -2.09
N TRP A 32 -14.54 -13.12 -1.80
CA TRP A 32 -15.02 -14.51 -1.85
C TRP A 32 -14.98 -15.08 -0.44
N LEU A 33 -16.15 -15.37 0.12
CA LEU A 33 -16.28 -16.07 1.41
C LEU A 33 -16.32 -17.59 1.22
N GLU A 34 -16.66 -18.04 0.00
CA GLU A 34 -16.67 -19.43 -0.43
C GLU A 34 -15.87 -19.53 -1.75
N PRO A 35 -15.14 -20.64 -2.00
CA PRO A 35 -14.43 -20.83 -3.25
C PRO A 35 -15.35 -20.71 -4.48
N GLY A 36 -15.01 -19.81 -5.41
CA GLY A 36 -15.72 -19.65 -6.68
C GLY A 36 -17.05 -18.88 -6.61
N LYS A 37 -17.51 -18.47 -5.42
CA LYS A 37 -18.75 -17.70 -5.26
C LYS A 37 -18.45 -16.29 -4.77
N LEU A 38 -18.73 -15.31 -5.62
CA LEU A 38 -18.57 -13.89 -5.28
C LEU A 38 -19.54 -13.55 -4.14
N GLY A 39 -18.99 -13.07 -3.02
CA GLY A 39 -19.75 -12.66 -1.84
C GLY A 39 -20.08 -11.18 -1.85
N ASP A 40 -19.15 -10.33 -2.30
CA ASP A 40 -19.34 -8.89 -2.40
C ASP A 40 -18.46 -8.27 -3.50
N GLU A 41 -18.89 -7.13 -4.04
CA GLU A 41 -18.16 -6.33 -5.01
C GLU A 41 -18.46 -4.83 -4.82
N ALA A 42 -17.42 -4.02 -4.70
CA ALA A 42 -17.57 -2.58 -4.47
C ALA A 42 -16.50 -1.76 -5.20
N PRO A 43 -16.79 -0.51 -5.60
CA PRO A 43 -15.76 0.41 -6.04
C PRO A 43 -14.82 0.76 -4.86
N ILE A 44 -13.55 1.00 -5.17
CA ILE A 44 -12.55 1.50 -4.22
C ILE A 44 -11.85 2.70 -4.80
N ARG A 45 -11.54 3.66 -3.92
CA ARG A 45 -10.67 4.79 -4.20
C ARG A 45 -9.54 4.79 -3.18
N ASP A 46 -8.33 4.94 -3.67
CA ASP A 46 -7.14 4.92 -2.83
C ASP A 46 -6.28 6.14 -3.08
N ARG A 47 -5.55 6.53 -2.04
CA ARG A 47 -4.50 7.53 -2.11
C ARG A 47 -3.23 6.96 -1.51
N ILE A 48 -2.15 6.96 -2.28
CA ILE A 48 -0.82 6.55 -1.81
C ILE A 48 0.08 7.77 -1.81
N ARG A 49 0.67 8.07 -0.65
CA ARG A 49 1.58 9.22 -0.46
C ARG A 49 2.89 8.81 0.20
N SER A 50 3.98 9.44 -0.22
CA SER A 50 5.28 9.27 0.45
C SER A 50 5.27 9.91 1.84
N SER A 51 5.92 9.27 2.80
CA SER A 51 6.07 9.75 4.17
C SER A 51 7.48 9.48 4.71
N LEU A 52 7.84 10.15 5.80
CA LEU A 52 9.14 10.01 6.48
C LEU A 52 10.36 10.12 5.53
N GLY A 53 10.29 11.01 4.54
CA GLY A 53 11.35 11.23 3.57
C GLY A 53 11.54 10.07 2.59
N GLY A 54 10.46 9.37 2.22
CA GLY A 54 10.49 8.23 1.30
C GLY A 54 10.82 6.89 1.96
N ARG A 55 10.85 6.83 3.30
CA ARG A 55 11.05 5.57 4.05
C ARG A 55 9.81 4.67 3.99
N CYS A 56 8.64 5.29 3.93
CA CYS A 56 7.38 4.58 3.90
C CYS A 56 6.39 5.28 2.98
N LEU A 57 5.36 4.54 2.59
CA LEU A 57 4.18 5.07 1.95
C LEU A 57 3.03 4.97 2.93
N VAL A 58 2.14 5.95 2.92
CA VAL A 58 0.83 5.87 3.55
C VAL A 58 -0.16 5.58 2.43
N HIS A 59 -0.86 4.46 2.54
CA HIS A 59 -1.98 4.09 1.67
C HIS A 59 -3.26 4.31 2.47
N GLU A 60 -4.12 5.19 1.99
CA GLU A 60 -5.45 5.48 2.55
C GLU A 60 -6.50 5.03 1.53
N TYR A 61 -7.59 4.41 1.97
CA TYR A 61 -8.63 3.91 1.07
C TYR A 61 -10.05 4.11 1.60
N GLU A 62 -10.98 4.21 0.66
CA GLU A 62 -12.43 4.24 0.90
C GLU A 62 -13.13 3.24 -0.03
N THR A 63 -13.99 2.40 0.54
CA THR A 63 -14.77 1.38 -0.19
C THR A 63 -16.07 1.07 0.55
N ARG A 64 -16.71 -0.06 0.21
CA ARG A 64 -17.81 -0.65 0.96
C ARG A 64 -17.55 -2.13 1.17
N PHE A 65 -18.04 -2.66 2.27
CA PHE A 65 -18.07 -4.10 2.54
C PHE A 65 -19.48 -4.50 2.97
N MET A 66 -20.10 -5.41 2.24
CA MET A 66 -21.48 -5.86 2.46
C MET A 66 -22.49 -4.70 2.50
N GLY A 67 -22.26 -3.68 1.67
CA GLY A 67 -23.09 -2.47 1.57
C GLY A 67 -22.71 -1.34 2.53
N GLU A 68 -21.98 -1.63 3.60
CA GLU A 68 -21.57 -0.64 4.60
C GLU A 68 -20.30 0.10 4.17
N PRO A 69 -20.21 1.44 4.35
CA PRO A 69 -18.99 2.18 4.08
C PRO A 69 -17.81 1.67 4.92
N GLU A 70 -16.67 1.48 4.27
CA GLU A 70 -15.41 1.12 4.91
C GLU A 70 -14.32 2.09 4.48
N GLN A 71 -13.46 2.46 5.43
CA GLN A 71 -12.25 3.22 5.15
C GLN A 71 -11.10 2.67 5.99
N GLY A 72 -9.88 2.80 5.48
CA GLY A 72 -8.71 2.30 6.17
C GLY A 72 -7.45 3.01 5.75
N SER A 73 -6.38 2.76 6.52
CA SER A 73 -5.05 3.23 6.18
C SER A 73 -4.00 2.19 6.56
N ALA A 74 -2.98 2.04 5.73
CA ALA A 74 -1.82 1.21 6.00
C ALA A 74 -0.52 1.98 5.77
N LEU A 75 0.48 1.70 6.61
CA LEU A 75 1.85 2.15 6.40
C LEU A 75 2.62 1.04 5.68
N LEU A 76 3.10 1.31 4.47
CA LEU A 76 3.87 0.36 3.67
C LEU A 76 5.36 0.72 3.71
N THR A 77 6.22 -0.24 4.04
CA THR A 77 7.68 -0.02 4.12
C THR A 77 8.48 -1.18 3.54
N TRP A 78 9.77 -0.92 3.26
CA TRP A 78 10.76 -1.94 2.91
C TRP A 78 11.85 -2.00 3.97
N HIS A 79 11.93 -3.13 4.67
CA HIS A 79 12.96 -3.37 5.67
C HIS A 79 14.26 -3.80 4.98
N ILE A 80 15.22 -2.87 4.81
CA ILE A 80 16.48 -3.13 4.08
C ILE A 80 17.25 -4.33 4.63
N ASP A 81 17.44 -4.41 5.96
CA ASP A 81 18.31 -5.46 6.53
C ASP A 81 17.69 -6.86 6.44
N ARG A 82 16.35 -6.95 6.46
CA ARG A 82 15.59 -8.21 6.34
C ARG A 82 15.21 -8.54 4.91
N GLN A 83 15.33 -7.57 4.01
CA GLN A 83 14.91 -7.65 2.62
C GLN A 83 13.46 -8.12 2.46
N CYS A 84 12.55 -7.51 3.23
CA CYS A 84 11.12 -7.81 3.15
C CYS A 84 10.25 -6.55 3.20
N HIS A 85 9.04 -6.65 2.65
CA HIS A 85 8.00 -5.64 2.85
C HIS A 85 7.38 -5.83 4.24
N GLU A 86 7.09 -4.72 4.91
CA GLU A 86 6.35 -4.71 6.17
C GLU A 86 5.16 -3.74 6.02
N CYS A 87 4.06 -4.06 6.70
CA CYS A 87 2.87 -3.22 6.76
C CYS A 87 2.35 -3.12 8.20
N ALA A 88 1.81 -1.96 8.55
CA ALA A 88 1.15 -1.69 9.82
C ALA A 88 -0.17 -0.94 9.60
#